data_AF-A0A1G1AV05-F1
#
_entry.id   AF-A0A1G1AV05-F1
#
_cell.length_a   1.000
_cell.length_b   1.000
_cell.length_c   1.000
_cell.angle_alpha   90.00
_cell.angle_beta   90.00
_cell.angle_gamma   90.00
#
_symmetry.space_group_name_H-M   'P 1'
#
loop_
_entity.id
_entity.type
_entity.pdbx_description
1 polymer ?
#
loop_
_entity_poly.entity_id
_entity_poly.type
_entity_poly.pdbx_seq_one_letter_code
_entity_poly.pdbx_strand_id
1 'polypeptide(L)'
;MVSTHENKAGQTEGRFRARASQAIFPALAVKQVSDFVATVVLRGRIFVAKRMKQDVDSPFAQLREWAIARAKQLPRPRGRPRLISEAELIGRRDSLVGLVEPAWGEIGWELKRARTLSDLVRTLTPLASQRHVYPTSLFLKEPALTCTPLELRRTRRALGKASEKSRRAEEVYEQQLRLVAEAKGALVEAGENAAIKEIVKGELESRQAELNRLLLNLEKAKSERETLEKKLQEQEAFFAQNELLKFLKDRRYAFTPRNLANAIAGLPHIGWRQSFRSCARVPCPVAVSIHYEVFKAVVYTLRFGTPSTSKAALRLFRNEVPNLPRKHARVRAYLSQNWLHMKEAIEECWKSRSHPGAFPYRLAALFAKSQARPRTALDRVLAAIELRQIESSKPSQ
;
A
#
# COMPACT_ATOMS: atom_id res chain seq x y z
N MET A 1 -75.61 -21.82 10.50
CA MET A 1 -75.23 -22.49 11.77
C MET A 1 -74.29 -21.54 12.51
N VAL A 2 -74.84 -20.79 13.47
CA VAL A 2 -74.55 -20.88 14.92
C VAL A 2 -73.08 -20.48 15.20
N SER A 3 -72.82 -19.21 15.56
CA SER A 3 -72.80 -18.65 16.93
C SER A 3 -71.76 -19.38 17.81
N THR A 4 -70.81 -18.72 18.46
CA THR A 4 -71.04 -17.88 19.66
C THR A 4 -69.74 -17.22 20.18
N HIS A 5 -69.90 -16.02 20.76
CA HIS A 5 -69.31 -15.50 22.03
C HIS A 5 -67.77 -15.35 22.21
N GLU A 6 -67.18 -14.35 22.88
CA GLU A 6 -67.61 -13.07 23.48
C GLU A 6 -66.39 -12.38 24.16
N ASN A 7 -66.43 -11.03 24.27
CA ASN A 7 -66.05 -10.16 25.42
C ASN A 7 -64.62 -10.22 26.06
N LYS A 8 -63.97 -9.16 26.58
CA LYS A 8 -64.27 -7.78 27.07
C LYS A 8 -62.92 -7.01 27.14
N ALA A 9 -62.82 -5.74 26.73
CA ALA A 9 -62.93 -4.49 27.52
C ALA A 9 -62.00 -4.36 28.76
N GLY A 10 -61.17 -3.30 28.79
CA GLY A 10 -60.38 -2.87 29.95
C GLY A 10 -59.51 -1.64 29.68
N GLN A 11 -60.10 -0.44 29.79
CA GLN A 11 -59.41 0.86 29.90
C GLN A 11 -58.56 0.95 31.18
N THR A 12 -57.42 1.63 31.12
CA THR A 12 -57.08 2.68 32.11
C THR A 12 -56.07 3.66 31.52
N GLU A 13 -56.47 4.93 31.50
CA GLU A 13 -55.65 6.11 31.27
C GLU A 13 -54.60 6.29 32.37
N GLY A 14 -53.43 6.80 32.01
CA GLY A 14 -52.38 7.22 32.93
C GLY A 14 -51.57 8.36 32.34
N ARG A 15 -52.12 9.59 32.44
CA ARG A 15 -51.41 10.85 32.18
C ARG A 15 -50.21 10.98 33.12
N PHE A 16 -49.02 11.19 32.58
CA PHE A 16 -47.99 11.99 33.24
C PHE A 16 -47.35 12.95 32.23
N ARG A 17 -47.65 14.24 32.40
CA ARG A 17 -46.90 15.36 31.84
C ARG A 17 -45.60 15.50 32.62
N ALA A 18 -44.46 15.58 31.94
CA ALA A 18 -43.27 16.24 32.48
C ALA A 18 -42.45 16.88 31.35
N ARG A 19 -42.70 18.18 31.19
CA ARG A 19 -41.77 19.28 30.87
C ARG A 19 -40.61 18.98 29.92
N ALA A 20 -40.73 19.58 28.74
CA ALA A 20 -39.62 20.06 27.95
C ALA A 20 -38.77 21.04 28.78
N SER A 21 -37.48 20.76 28.89
CA SER A 21 -36.45 21.75 29.15
C SER A 21 -35.43 21.63 28.02
N GLN A 22 -35.51 22.58 27.10
CA GLN A 22 -34.57 22.83 26.03
C GLN A 22 -33.18 23.05 26.64
N ALA A 23 -32.22 22.19 26.27
CA ALA A 23 -30.81 22.56 26.28
C ALA A 23 -30.41 22.79 24.81
N ILE A 24 -30.39 24.07 24.44
CA ILE A 24 -29.94 24.56 23.15
C ILE A 24 -28.43 24.37 23.08
N PHE A 25 -27.97 23.38 22.31
CA PHE A 25 -26.61 23.39 21.77
C PHE A 25 -26.68 23.96 20.34
N PRO A 26 -25.94 25.02 20.01
CA PRO A 26 -26.02 25.60 18.67
C PRO A 26 -25.54 24.58 17.65
N ALA A 27 -26.28 24.42 16.54
CA ALA A 27 -25.96 23.53 15.43
C ALA A 27 -24.54 23.75 14.84
N LEU A 28 -23.93 24.91 15.10
CA LEU A 28 -22.53 25.19 14.79
C LEU A 28 -21.54 24.26 15.53
N ALA A 29 -21.83 23.89 16.78
CA ALA A 29 -20.97 23.02 17.59
C ALA A 29 -20.98 21.56 17.08
N VAL A 30 -22.13 21.07 16.61
CA VAL A 30 -22.25 19.72 16.04
C VAL A 30 -21.49 19.60 14.72
N LYS A 31 -21.52 20.65 13.90
CA LYS A 31 -20.78 20.69 12.63
C LYS A 31 -19.27 20.82 12.84
N GLN A 32 -18.83 21.67 13.78
CA GLN A 32 -17.42 21.77 14.16
C GLN A 32 -16.88 20.47 14.79
N VAL A 33 -17.69 19.76 15.58
CA VAL A 33 -17.31 18.45 16.16
C VAL A 33 -17.23 17.37 15.07
N SER A 34 -18.14 17.37 14.10
CA SER A 34 -18.08 16.47 12.93
C SER A 34 -16.81 16.71 12.09
N ASP A 35 -16.50 17.98 11.78
CA ASP A 35 -15.34 18.35 10.99
C ASP A 35 -14.03 18.13 11.74
N PHE A 36 -14.02 18.31 13.07
CA PHE A 36 -12.87 18.01 13.93
C PHE A 36 -12.61 16.49 14.03
N VAL A 37 -13.66 15.68 14.20
CA VAL A 37 -13.54 14.21 14.20
C VAL A 37 -13.07 13.69 12.83
N ALA A 38 -13.55 14.26 11.73
CA ALA A 38 -13.05 13.95 10.39
C ALA A 38 -11.56 14.31 10.23
N THR A 39 -11.13 15.46 10.76
CA THR A 39 -9.74 15.92 10.68
C THR A 39 -8.79 15.06 11.53
N VAL A 40 -9.23 14.57 12.69
CA VAL A 40 -8.48 13.66 13.58
C VAL A 40 -8.40 12.23 13.01
N VAL A 41 -9.38 11.81 12.20
CA VAL A 41 -9.33 10.53 11.47
C VAL A 41 -8.41 10.60 10.26
N LEU A 42 -8.30 11.76 9.60
CA LEU A 42 -7.44 11.99 8.43
C LEU A 42 -5.96 12.24 8.76
N ARG A 43 -5.63 12.78 9.94
CA ARG A 43 -4.24 12.98 10.38
C ARG A 43 -3.88 11.97 11.46
N GLY A 44 -2.99 11.04 11.10
CA GLY A 44 -2.59 9.87 11.88
C GLY A 44 -2.52 10.05 13.40
N ARG A 45 -3.00 9.01 14.10
CA ARG A 45 -3.17 8.82 15.55
C ARG A 45 -1.94 9.09 16.45
N ILE A 46 -0.80 9.52 15.90
CA ILE A 46 0.46 9.70 16.62
C ILE A 46 0.89 11.17 16.68
N PHE A 47 0.46 12.02 15.73
CA PHE A 47 1.01 13.38 15.61
C PHE A 47 0.36 14.41 16.57
N VAL A 48 -0.89 14.17 16.99
CA VAL A 48 -1.62 15.13 17.86
C VAL A 48 -1.28 14.94 19.35
N ALA A 49 -0.90 13.73 19.76
CA ALA A 49 -0.63 13.44 21.17
C ALA A 49 0.64 14.13 21.71
N LYS A 50 1.59 14.52 20.84
CA LYS A 50 2.88 15.09 21.26
C LYS A 50 2.90 16.62 21.30
N ARG A 51 1.98 17.32 20.61
CA ARG A 51 1.96 18.79 20.50
C ARG A 51 0.99 19.50 21.44
N MET A 52 0.12 18.77 22.16
CA MET A 52 -0.87 19.33 23.09
C MET A 52 -0.62 18.93 24.55
N LYS A 53 0.66 18.75 24.92
CA LYS A 53 1.06 18.36 26.28
C LYS A 53 1.18 19.56 27.24
N GLN A 54 0.82 20.77 26.81
CA GLN A 54 1.11 22.01 27.53
C GLN A 54 -0.10 22.87 27.95
N ASP A 55 -1.33 22.53 27.61
CA ASP A 55 -2.50 23.28 28.11
C ASP A 55 -3.34 22.38 29.03
N VAL A 56 -3.21 22.61 30.34
CA VAL A 56 -3.93 21.87 31.39
C VAL A 56 -5.38 22.35 31.53
N ASP A 57 -5.74 23.51 30.96
CA ASP A 57 -7.08 24.10 31.09
C ASP A 57 -7.79 24.33 29.74
N SER A 58 -7.68 23.36 28.83
CA SER A 58 -8.36 23.43 27.53
C SER A 58 -9.76 22.80 27.59
N PRO A 59 -10.82 23.44 27.04
CA PRO A 59 -12.16 22.84 26.91
C PRO A 59 -12.17 21.50 26.15
N PHE A 60 -11.08 21.17 25.47
CA PHE A 60 -10.87 19.91 24.78
C PHE A 60 -10.42 18.75 25.70
N ALA A 61 -10.01 19.01 26.94
CA ALA A 61 -9.65 17.97 27.91
C ALA A 61 -10.86 17.09 28.27
N GLN A 62 -12.03 17.72 28.48
CA GLN A 62 -13.29 17.01 28.75
C GLN A 62 -13.76 16.20 27.53
N LEU A 63 -13.61 16.77 26.32
CA LEU A 63 -13.90 16.05 25.07
C LEU A 63 -12.97 14.84 24.86
N ARG A 64 -11.69 14.98 25.25
CA ARG A 64 -10.70 13.89 25.20
C ARG A 64 -11.04 12.77 26.18
N GLU A 65 -11.36 13.11 27.43
CA GLU A 65 -11.77 12.11 28.43
C GLU A 65 -13.06 11.42 28.02
N TRP A 66 -14.05 12.18 27.53
CA TRP A 66 -15.29 11.63 27.00
C TRP A 66 -15.03 10.70 25.80
N ALA A 67 -14.17 11.08 24.85
CA ALA A 67 -13.81 10.24 23.70
C ALA A 67 -13.07 8.96 24.12
N ILE A 68 -12.17 9.04 25.11
CA ILE A 68 -11.46 7.88 25.66
C ILE A 68 -12.44 6.95 26.41
N ALA A 69 -13.35 7.50 27.22
CA ALA A 69 -14.36 6.75 27.94
C ALA A 69 -15.34 6.06 26.97
N ARG A 70 -15.80 6.77 25.93
CA ARG A 70 -16.64 6.23 24.86
C ARG A 70 -15.93 5.13 24.09
N ALA A 71 -14.65 5.30 23.76
CA ALA A 71 -13.84 4.29 23.09
C ALA A 71 -13.62 3.03 23.94
N LYS A 72 -13.58 3.15 25.27
CA LYS A 72 -13.53 2.00 26.21
C LYS A 72 -14.86 1.24 26.29
N GLN A 73 -16.00 1.92 26.08
CA GLN A 73 -17.34 1.32 26.09
C GLN A 73 -17.74 0.67 24.76
N LEU A 74 -17.09 1.03 23.65
CA LEU A 74 -17.35 0.37 22.37
C LEU A 74 -16.93 -1.11 22.44
N PRO A 75 -17.79 -2.05 21.99
CA PRO A 75 -17.45 -3.46 21.97
C PRO A 75 -16.14 -3.65 21.22
N ARG A 76 -15.14 -4.25 21.88
CA ARG A 76 -13.90 -4.61 21.19
C ARG A 76 -14.26 -5.52 20.02
N PRO A 77 -13.87 -5.19 18.77
CA PRO A 77 -14.16 -6.05 17.64
C PRO A 77 -13.63 -7.45 17.95
N ARG A 78 -14.52 -8.45 17.91
CA ARG A 78 -14.17 -9.84 18.21
C ARG A 78 -13.11 -10.31 17.19
N GLY A 79 -12.04 -10.92 17.69
CA GLY A 79 -10.96 -11.49 16.88
C GLY A 79 -9.61 -10.79 17.07
N ARG A 80 -8.59 -11.35 16.41
CA ARG A 80 -7.22 -10.84 16.48
C ARG A 80 -7.11 -9.50 15.75
N PRO A 81 -6.44 -8.48 16.33
CA PRO A 81 -6.16 -7.22 15.62
C PRO A 81 -5.52 -7.48 14.25
N ARG A 82 -6.00 -6.80 13.21
CA ARG A 82 -5.41 -6.89 11.86
C ARG A 82 -4.03 -6.25 11.89
N LEU A 83 -3.05 -6.93 11.27
CA LEU A 83 -1.68 -6.43 11.14
C LEU A 83 -1.56 -5.25 10.16
N ILE A 84 -2.58 -5.01 9.36
CA ILE A 84 -2.69 -3.90 8.42
C ILE A 84 -4.08 -3.27 8.55
N SER A 85 -4.14 -1.94 8.56
CA SER A 85 -5.43 -1.23 8.61
C SER A 85 -6.14 -1.31 7.25
N GLU A 86 -7.47 -1.14 7.23
CA GLU A 86 -8.23 -1.17 5.98
C GLU A 86 -7.88 0.00 5.06
N ALA A 87 -7.72 1.21 5.62
CA ALA A 87 -7.29 2.39 4.88
C ALA A 87 -5.91 2.19 4.24
N GLU A 88 -4.96 1.62 4.98
CA GLU A 88 -3.63 1.32 4.47
C GLU A 88 -3.67 0.24 3.37
N LEU A 89 -4.47 -0.81 3.56
CA LEU A 89 -4.65 -1.86 2.57
C LEU A 89 -5.18 -1.30 1.24
N ILE A 90 -6.20 -0.43 1.31
CA ILE A 90 -6.79 0.24 0.15
C ILE A 90 -5.78 1.18 -0.52
N GLY A 91 -5.07 1.99 0.26
CA GLY A 91 -4.04 2.89 -0.25
C GLY A 91 -2.93 2.12 -0.98
N ARG A 92 -2.45 1.02 -0.40
CA ARG A 92 -1.45 0.14 -1.03
C ARG A 92 -1.96 -0.44 -2.35
N ARG A 93 -3.20 -0.95 -2.37
CA ARG A 93 -3.83 -1.46 -3.60
C ARG A 93 -3.84 -0.41 -4.70
N ASP A 94 -4.28 0.81 -4.39
CA ASP A 94 -4.40 1.88 -5.37
C ASP A 94 -3.04 2.30 -5.92
N SER A 95 -2.02 2.42 -5.07
CA SER A 95 -0.64 2.63 -5.51
C SER A 95 -0.14 1.49 -6.41
N LEU A 96 -0.43 0.24 -6.07
CA LEU A 96 -0.04 -0.92 -6.86
C LEU A 96 -0.76 -0.98 -8.21
N VAL A 97 -2.02 -0.56 -8.30
CA VAL A 97 -2.72 -0.41 -9.59
C VAL A 97 -1.99 0.61 -10.47
N GLY A 98 -1.64 1.77 -9.91
CA GLY A 98 -0.89 2.82 -10.62
C GLY A 98 0.50 2.37 -11.09
N LEU A 99 1.13 1.43 -10.38
CA LEU A 99 2.41 0.82 -10.74
C LEU A 99 2.27 -0.28 -11.82
N VAL A 100 1.33 -1.21 -11.61
CA VAL A 100 1.24 -2.44 -12.40
C VAL A 100 0.57 -2.21 -13.75
N GLU A 101 -0.44 -1.34 -13.82
CA GLU A 101 -1.16 -1.10 -15.08
C GLU A 101 -0.28 -0.52 -16.20
N PRO A 102 0.57 0.52 -15.96
CA PRO A 102 1.47 1.03 -16.99
C PRO A 102 2.49 -0.02 -17.48
N ALA A 103 3.00 -0.85 -16.57
CA ALA A 103 4.01 -1.85 -16.87
C ALA A 103 3.43 -3.20 -17.35
N TRP A 104 2.10 -3.30 -17.49
CA TRP A 104 1.45 -4.60 -17.72
C TRP A 104 1.91 -5.31 -18.99
N GLY A 105 2.21 -4.54 -20.05
CA GLY A 105 2.76 -5.10 -21.29
C GLY A 105 4.13 -5.76 -21.09
N GLU A 106 4.95 -5.25 -20.17
CA GLU A 106 6.30 -5.77 -19.92
C GLU A 106 6.27 -6.99 -19.00
N ILE A 107 5.48 -6.92 -17.91
CA ILE A 107 5.54 -7.92 -16.85
C ILE A 107 4.44 -8.99 -16.98
N GLY A 108 3.31 -8.68 -17.62
CA GLY A 108 2.10 -9.49 -17.51
C GLY A 108 2.26 -10.91 -18.07
N TRP A 109 2.89 -11.06 -19.24
CA TRP A 109 3.10 -12.38 -19.84
C TRP A 109 4.05 -13.24 -19.01
N GLU A 110 5.18 -12.68 -18.58
CA GLU A 110 6.16 -13.39 -17.77
C GLU A 110 5.59 -13.74 -16.39
N LEU A 111 4.79 -12.86 -15.77
CA LEU A 111 4.10 -13.17 -14.50
C LEU A 111 3.14 -14.35 -14.64
N LYS A 112 2.40 -14.42 -15.75
CA LYS A 112 1.51 -15.56 -16.02
C LYS A 112 2.28 -16.89 -16.12
N ARG A 113 3.53 -16.83 -16.55
CA ARG A 113 4.41 -17.99 -16.73
C ARG A 113 5.29 -18.29 -15.53
N ALA A 114 5.46 -17.35 -14.60
CA ALA A 114 6.29 -17.53 -13.42
C ALA A 114 5.87 -18.78 -12.62
N ARG A 115 6.85 -19.64 -12.30
CA ARG A 115 6.64 -20.85 -11.49
C ARG A 115 7.53 -20.87 -10.25
N THR A 116 8.65 -20.15 -10.30
CA THR A 116 9.68 -20.09 -9.26
C THR A 116 9.80 -18.68 -8.67
N LEU A 117 10.52 -18.54 -7.55
CA LEU A 117 10.80 -17.24 -6.93
C LEU A 117 11.70 -16.40 -7.85
N SER A 118 12.74 -17.02 -8.43
CA SER A 118 13.61 -16.39 -9.42
C SER A 118 12.84 -15.81 -10.61
N ASP A 119 11.83 -16.53 -11.12
CA ASP A 119 10.96 -16.00 -12.18
C ASP A 119 10.24 -14.72 -11.74
N LEU A 120 9.73 -14.67 -10.51
CA LEU A 120 9.05 -13.48 -9.98
C LEU A 120 10.00 -12.29 -9.89
N VAL A 121 11.18 -12.51 -9.32
CA VAL A 121 12.21 -11.47 -9.19
C VAL A 121 12.54 -10.91 -10.57
N ARG A 122 12.93 -11.78 -11.50
CA ARG A 122 13.25 -11.39 -12.90
C ARG A 122 12.12 -10.60 -13.56
N THR A 123 10.87 -11.02 -13.34
CA THR A 123 9.71 -10.39 -13.96
C THR A 123 9.36 -9.04 -13.34
N LEU A 124 9.57 -8.87 -12.05
CA LEU A 124 9.20 -7.65 -11.32
C LEU A 124 10.33 -6.62 -11.27
N THR A 125 11.57 -6.99 -11.60
CA THR A 125 12.73 -6.09 -11.73
C THR A 125 12.44 -4.80 -12.52
N PRO A 126 11.71 -4.79 -13.65
CA PRO A 126 11.38 -3.56 -14.37
C PRO A 126 10.62 -2.51 -13.52
N LEU A 127 9.96 -2.95 -12.43
CA LEU A 127 9.25 -2.07 -11.50
C LEU A 127 10.15 -1.45 -10.44
N ALA A 128 11.41 -1.91 -10.31
CA ALA A 128 12.34 -1.47 -9.27
C ALA A 128 12.74 0.02 -9.40
N SER A 129 12.76 0.54 -10.63
CA SER A 129 13.12 1.93 -10.92
C SER A 129 12.03 2.94 -10.53
N GLN A 130 10.80 2.47 -10.30
CA GLN A 130 9.67 3.34 -10.02
C GLN A 130 9.57 3.58 -8.51
N ARG A 131 9.87 4.81 -8.07
CA ARG A 131 9.75 5.24 -6.67
C ARG A 131 8.27 5.21 -6.26
N HIS A 132 7.82 4.12 -5.63
CA HIS A 132 6.46 3.99 -5.12
C HIS A 132 6.43 3.76 -3.61
N VAL A 133 5.31 4.15 -2.99
CA VAL A 133 5.05 4.16 -1.55
C VAL A 133 5.02 2.75 -0.93
N TYR A 134 4.83 1.71 -1.74
CA TYR A 134 4.77 0.33 -1.28
C TYR A 134 6.09 -0.41 -1.60
N PRO A 135 6.63 -1.21 -0.67
CA PRO A 135 7.91 -1.89 -0.88
C PRO A 135 7.77 -3.03 -1.91
N THR A 136 7.85 -2.66 -3.18
CA THR A 136 8.13 -3.58 -4.29
C THR A 136 9.40 -4.39 -4.01
N SER A 137 10.32 -3.85 -3.20
CA SER A 137 11.51 -4.50 -2.69
C SER A 137 11.29 -5.91 -2.13
N LEU A 138 10.12 -6.23 -1.58
CA LEU A 138 9.77 -7.57 -1.10
C LEU A 138 9.77 -8.62 -2.23
N PHE A 139 9.57 -8.21 -3.48
CA PHE A 139 9.54 -9.10 -4.64
C PHE A 139 10.78 -8.99 -5.53
N LEU A 140 11.75 -8.13 -5.17
CA LEU A 140 12.91 -7.81 -6.00
C LEU A 140 14.20 -8.50 -5.54
N LYS A 141 14.15 -9.26 -4.45
CA LYS A 141 15.30 -10.01 -3.92
C LYS A 141 14.89 -11.45 -3.70
N GLU A 142 15.69 -12.39 -4.18
CA GLU A 142 15.47 -13.80 -3.88
C GLU A 142 15.76 -14.03 -2.39
N PRO A 143 14.80 -14.56 -1.62
CA PRO A 143 14.97 -14.74 -0.19
C PRO A 143 15.93 -15.91 0.08
N ALA A 144 16.94 -15.68 0.92
CA ALA A 144 17.84 -16.74 1.37
C ALA A 144 17.18 -17.72 2.35
N LEU A 145 16.14 -17.27 3.06
CA LEU A 145 15.43 -18.05 4.06
C LEU A 145 14.03 -18.42 3.60
N THR A 146 13.70 -19.70 3.72
CA THR A 146 12.31 -20.15 3.69
C THR A 146 11.70 -20.01 5.08
N CYS A 147 10.39 -19.76 5.14
CA CYS A 147 9.71 -19.71 6.44
C CYS A 147 8.24 -20.10 6.37
N THR A 148 7.75 -20.66 7.47
CA THR A 148 6.33 -20.88 7.70
C THR A 148 5.64 -19.61 8.21
N PRO A 149 4.31 -19.46 8.04
CA PRO A 149 3.58 -18.34 8.62
C PRO A 149 3.67 -18.27 10.15
N LEU A 150 3.89 -19.41 10.82
CA LEU A 150 4.06 -19.48 12.26
C LEU A 150 5.43 -18.90 12.68
N GLU A 151 6.49 -19.27 11.98
CA GLU A 151 7.85 -18.72 12.20
C GLU A 151 7.87 -17.21 11.99
N LEU A 152 7.29 -16.73 10.89
CA LEU A 152 7.19 -15.28 10.62
C LEU A 152 6.51 -14.54 11.79
N ARG A 153 5.42 -15.11 12.34
CA ARG A 153 4.74 -14.55 13.52
C ARG A 153 5.60 -14.60 14.78
N ARG A 154 6.38 -15.66 14.98
CA ARG A 154 7.31 -15.80 16.11
C ARG A 154 8.42 -14.74 16.01
N THR A 155 9.03 -14.57 14.84
CA THR A 155 10.06 -13.55 14.59
C THR A 155 9.52 -12.13 14.84
N ARG A 156 8.32 -11.80 14.32
CA ARG A 156 7.69 -10.48 14.61
C ARG A 156 7.49 -10.23 16.10
N ARG A 157 7.06 -11.25 16.85
CA ARG A 157 6.91 -11.14 18.33
C ARG A 157 8.25 -10.97 19.02
N ALA A 158 9.26 -11.74 18.60
CA ALA A 158 10.62 -11.65 19.14
C ALA A 158 11.21 -10.26 18.88
N LEU A 159 11.06 -9.73 17.66
CA LEU A 159 11.50 -8.39 17.31
C LEU A 159 10.81 -7.32 18.16
N GLY A 160 9.50 -7.44 18.41
CA GLY A 160 8.78 -6.53 19.30
C GLY A 160 9.36 -6.52 20.73
N LYS A 161 9.71 -7.70 21.27
CA LYS A 161 10.37 -7.82 22.58
C LYS A 161 11.79 -7.24 22.56
N ALA A 162 12.58 -7.54 21.53
CA ALA A 162 13.95 -7.05 21.38
C ALA A 162 13.99 -5.52 21.19
N SER A 163 13.03 -4.95 20.45
CA SER A 163 12.89 -3.51 20.28
C SER A 163 12.59 -2.81 21.60
N GLU A 164 11.67 -3.37 22.39
CA GLU A 164 11.34 -2.84 23.72
C GLU A 164 12.53 -2.96 24.68
N LYS A 165 13.26 -4.08 24.64
CA LYS A 165 14.49 -4.27 25.42
C LYS A 165 15.58 -3.26 25.04
N SER A 166 15.79 -3.05 23.73
CA SER A 166 16.73 -2.04 23.21
C SER A 166 16.35 -0.63 23.66
N ARG A 167 15.06 -0.28 23.58
CA ARG A 167 14.54 1.02 24.03
C ARG A 167 14.79 1.25 25.53
N ARG A 168 14.48 0.25 26.37
CA ARG A 168 14.72 0.34 27.82
C ARG A 168 16.21 0.44 28.16
N ALA A 169 17.06 -0.34 27.48
CA ALA A 169 18.50 -0.26 27.68
C ALA A 169 19.05 1.12 27.31
N GLU A 170 18.54 1.73 26.23
CA GLU A 170 18.90 3.08 25.81
C GLU A 170 18.47 4.13 26.84
N GLU A 171 17.25 4.02 27.37
CA GLU A 171 16.74 4.90 28.42
C GLU A 171 17.58 4.84 29.71
N VAL A 172 17.95 3.64 30.16
CA VAL A 172 18.79 3.46 31.36
C VAL A 172 20.22 3.93 31.12
N TYR A 173 20.78 3.67 29.94
CA TYR A 173 22.10 4.18 29.54
C TYR A 173 22.13 5.71 29.54
N GLU A 174 21.14 6.37 28.94
CA GLU A 174 21.06 7.83 28.94
C GLU A 174 20.89 8.43 30.33
N GLN A 175 20.11 7.77 31.21
CA GLN A 175 19.98 8.18 32.61
C GLN A 175 21.33 8.11 33.32
N GLN A 176 22.06 7.00 33.18
CA GLN A 176 23.38 6.85 33.80
C GLN A 176 24.40 7.84 33.24
N LEU A 177 24.33 8.15 31.94
CA LEU A 177 25.19 9.15 31.31
C LEU A 177 25.01 10.53 31.95
N ARG A 178 23.77 10.91 32.31
CA ARG A 178 23.48 12.15 33.04
C ARG A 178 24.03 12.11 34.46
N LEU A 179 23.90 10.99 35.18
CA LEU A 179 24.44 10.83 36.54
C LEU A 179 25.98 10.90 36.56
N VAL A 180 26.66 10.40 35.52
CA VAL A 180 28.10 10.56 35.35
C VAL A 180 28.47 12.03 35.11
N ALA A 181 27.71 12.74 34.27
CA ALA A 181 27.95 14.17 34.04
C ALA A 181 27.74 15.01 35.32
N GLU A 182 26.73 14.67 36.12
CA GLU A 182 26.47 15.29 37.42
C GLU A 182 27.63 15.04 38.40
N ALA A 183 28.11 13.80 38.52
CA ALA A 183 29.26 13.48 39.37
C ALA A 183 30.54 14.21 38.95
N LYS A 184 30.75 14.41 37.63
CA LYS A 184 31.84 15.25 37.12
C LYS A 184 31.68 16.71 37.52
N GLY A 185 30.47 17.25 37.47
CA GLY A 185 30.17 18.60 37.94
C GLY A 185 30.45 18.76 39.45
N ALA A 186 29.96 17.83 40.26
CA ALA A 186 30.19 17.81 41.71
C ALA A 186 31.68 17.74 42.07
N LEU A 187 32.49 17.02 41.28
CA LEU A 187 33.94 16.94 41.50
C LEU A 187 34.64 18.29 41.28
N VAL A 188 34.14 19.10 40.33
CA VAL A 188 34.63 20.47 40.09
C VAL A 188 34.21 21.39 41.24
N GLU A 189 32.96 21.27 41.70
CA GLU A 189 32.42 22.09 42.79
C GLU A 189 33.06 21.81 44.16
N ALA A 190 33.57 20.60 44.38
CA ALA A 190 34.24 20.22 45.63
C ALA A 190 35.49 21.07 45.97
N GLY A 191 36.01 21.87 45.03
CA GLY A 191 37.04 22.88 45.30
C GLY A 191 38.31 22.29 45.89
N GLU A 192 38.83 22.82 46.99
CA GLU A 192 40.04 22.31 47.66
C GLU A 192 39.75 21.30 48.79
N ASN A 193 38.47 20.94 49.02
CA ASN A 193 38.13 20.00 50.08
C ASN A 193 38.54 18.57 49.69
N ALA A 194 39.72 18.14 50.13
CA ALA A 194 40.31 16.85 49.80
C ALA A 194 39.44 15.65 50.20
N ALA A 195 38.78 15.72 51.37
CA ALA A 195 37.92 14.63 51.85
C ALA A 195 36.67 14.46 50.97
N ILE A 196 36.02 15.58 50.58
CA ILE A 196 34.85 15.54 49.69
C ILE A 196 35.26 15.08 48.29
N LYS A 197 36.40 15.55 47.78
CA LYS A 197 36.93 15.15 46.47
C LYS A 197 37.12 13.65 46.33
N GLU A 198 37.73 12.99 47.33
CA GLU A 198 37.93 11.55 47.27
C GLU A 198 36.61 10.77 47.29
N ILE A 199 35.61 11.22 48.06
CA ILE A 199 34.27 10.61 48.06
C ILE A 199 33.62 10.74 46.68
N VAL A 200 33.61 11.94 46.10
CA VAL A 200 33.00 12.18 44.79
C VAL A 200 33.74 11.44 43.66
N LYS A 201 35.06 11.32 43.76
CA LYS A 201 35.88 10.57 42.81
C LYS A 201 35.54 9.08 42.84
N GLY A 202 35.43 8.46 44.02
CA GLY A 202 35.01 7.06 44.15
C GLY A 202 33.61 6.82 43.57
N GLU A 203 32.67 7.74 43.81
CA GLU A 203 31.33 7.66 43.21
C GLU A 203 31.36 7.83 41.69
N LEU A 204 32.18 8.74 41.16
CA LEU A 204 32.36 8.91 39.72
C LEU A 204 32.91 7.64 39.07
N GLU A 205 33.92 7.01 39.66
CA GLU A 205 34.49 5.75 39.20
C GLU A 205 33.45 4.62 39.18
N SER A 206 32.66 4.50 40.26
CA SER A 206 31.53 3.56 40.35
C SER A 206 30.49 3.79 39.25
N ARG A 207 30.06 5.05 39.07
CA ARG A 207 29.08 5.42 38.02
C ARG A 207 29.63 5.19 36.61
N GLN A 208 30.92 5.41 36.39
CA GLN A 208 31.58 5.18 35.10
C GLN A 208 31.70 3.68 34.79
N ALA A 209 32.01 2.85 35.78
CA ALA A 209 31.99 1.39 35.64
C ALA A 209 30.58 0.88 35.29
N GLU A 210 29.56 1.40 35.96
CA GLU A 210 28.16 1.09 35.64
C GLU A 210 27.76 1.55 34.23
N LEU A 211 28.17 2.76 33.83
CA LEU A 211 27.92 3.28 32.49
C LEU A 211 28.52 2.36 31.41
N ASN A 212 29.75 1.88 31.61
CA ASN A 212 30.41 0.95 30.70
C ASN A 212 29.66 -0.39 30.63
N ARG A 213 29.17 -0.91 31.78
CA ARG A 213 28.32 -2.11 31.82
C ARG A 213 27.03 -1.92 31.03
N LEU A 214 26.37 -0.77 31.18
CA LEU A 214 25.14 -0.44 30.46
C LEU A 214 25.37 -0.26 28.96
N LEU A 215 26.50 0.29 28.55
CA LEU A 215 26.88 0.41 27.13
C LEU A 215 26.94 -0.95 26.46
N LEU A 216 27.63 -1.92 27.07
CA LEU A 216 27.69 -3.30 26.56
C LEU A 216 26.31 -3.95 26.45
N ASN A 217 25.44 -3.70 27.44
CA ASN A 217 24.05 -4.19 27.41
C ASN A 217 23.23 -3.55 26.29
N LEU A 218 23.40 -2.26 26.05
CA LEU A 218 22.75 -1.53 24.97
C LEU A 218 23.19 -2.06 23.60
N GLU A 219 24.49 -2.23 23.38
CA GLU A 219 25.04 -2.78 22.14
C GLU A 219 24.52 -4.20 21.88
N LYS A 220 24.51 -5.05 22.91
CA LYS A 220 23.94 -6.40 22.83
C LYS A 220 22.46 -6.37 22.45
N ALA A 221 21.66 -5.49 23.05
CA ALA A 221 20.24 -5.36 22.74
C ALA A 221 19.99 -4.82 21.32
N LYS A 222 20.81 -3.87 20.85
CA LYS A 222 20.76 -3.33 19.48
C LYS A 222 21.13 -4.41 18.45
N SER A 223 22.19 -5.18 18.68
CA SER A 223 22.62 -6.27 17.82
C SER A 223 21.57 -7.39 17.71
N GLU A 224 20.93 -7.75 18.83
CA GLU A 224 19.82 -8.71 18.84
C GLU A 224 18.63 -8.22 17.99
N ARG A 225 18.26 -6.95 18.13
CA ARG A 225 17.20 -6.31 17.33
C ARG A 225 17.54 -6.32 15.83
N GLU A 226 18.75 -5.89 15.46
CA GLU A 226 19.18 -5.84 14.06
C GLU A 226 19.22 -7.21 13.39
N THR A 227 19.69 -8.22 14.11
CA THR A 227 19.67 -9.62 13.64
C THR A 227 18.24 -10.08 13.36
N LEU A 228 17.31 -9.77 14.26
CA LEU A 228 15.90 -10.11 14.09
C LEU A 228 15.23 -9.31 12.96
N GLU A 229 15.64 -8.06 12.72
CA GLU A 229 15.14 -7.25 11.61
C GLU A 229 15.57 -7.81 10.26
N LYS A 230 16.85 -8.14 10.09
CA LYS A 230 17.36 -8.78 8.86
C LYS A 230 16.63 -10.09 8.60
N LYS A 231 16.51 -10.93 9.63
CA LYS A 231 15.76 -12.20 9.54
C LYS A 231 14.30 -11.96 9.18
N LEU A 232 13.64 -10.98 9.80
CA LEU A 232 12.25 -10.67 9.50
C LEU A 232 12.08 -10.22 8.04
N GLN A 233 12.96 -9.36 7.54
CA GLN A 233 12.91 -8.87 6.17
C GLN A 233 12.98 -10.01 5.14
N GLU A 234 13.90 -10.97 5.34
CA GLU A 234 14.02 -12.14 4.47
C GLU A 234 12.78 -13.04 4.54
N GLN A 235 12.27 -13.30 5.74
CA GLN A 235 11.05 -14.08 5.95
C GLN A 235 9.82 -13.41 5.32
N GLU A 236 9.72 -12.09 5.40
CA GLU A 236 8.63 -11.31 4.79
C GLU A 236 8.69 -11.34 3.27
N ALA A 237 9.89 -11.21 2.68
CA ALA A 237 10.10 -11.35 1.24
C ALA A 237 9.69 -12.76 0.76
N PHE A 238 10.17 -13.81 1.43
CA PHE A 238 9.78 -15.19 1.12
C PHE A 238 8.27 -15.41 1.22
N PHE A 239 7.67 -14.98 2.32
CA PHE A 239 6.23 -15.13 2.52
C PHE A 239 5.44 -14.42 1.41
N ALA A 240 5.79 -13.17 1.09
CA ALA A 240 5.12 -12.39 0.06
C ALA A 240 5.25 -13.04 -1.33
N GLN A 241 6.46 -13.44 -1.73
CA GLN A 241 6.68 -14.06 -3.03
C GLN A 241 5.99 -15.43 -3.16
N ASN A 242 6.03 -16.25 -2.12
CA ASN A 242 5.33 -17.53 -2.11
C ASN A 242 3.81 -17.36 -2.17
N GLU A 243 3.25 -16.38 -1.45
CA GLU A 243 1.82 -16.04 -1.57
C GLU A 243 1.45 -15.54 -2.96
N LEU A 244 2.31 -14.73 -3.60
CA LEU A 244 2.12 -14.30 -4.98
C LEU A 244 2.16 -15.49 -5.95
N LEU A 245 3.12 -16.42 -5.83
CA LEU A 245 3.15 -17.64 -6.64
C LEU A 245 1.87 -18.47 -6.48
N LYS A 246 1.36 -18.60 -5.25
CA LYS A 246 0.08 -19.29 -5.01
C LYS A 246 -1.07 -18.58 -5.71
N PHE A 247 -1.13 -17.25 -5.67
CA PHE A 247 -2.13 -16.48 -6.42
C PHE A 247 -2.03 -16.73 -7.93
N LEU A 248 -0.83 -16.71 -8.50
CA LEU A 248 -0.63 -16.91 -9.94
C LEU A 248 -0.98 -18.33 -10.40
N LYS A 249 -0.78 -19.33 -9.54
CA LYS A 249 -1.21 -20.71 -9.78
C LYS A 249 -2.72 -20.87 -9.64
N ASP A 250 -3.36 -20.02 -8.85
CA ASP A 250 -4.79 -20.06 -8.59
C ASP A 250 -5.58 -19.46 -9.75
N ARG A 251 -6.19 -20.31 -10.57
CA ARG A 251 -6.95 -19.91 -11.76
C ARG A 251 -8.36 -19.39 -11.48
N ARG A 252 -8.75 -19.25 -10.21
CA ARG A 252 -10.13 -18.85 -9.85
C ARG A 252 -10.43 -17.36 -10.12
N TYR A 253 -9.41 -16.54 -10.31
CA TYR A 253 -9.57 -15.10 -10.56
C TYR A 253 -9.02 -14.73 -11.93
N ALA A 254 -9.67 -13.77 -12.59
CA ALA A 254 -9.17 -13.23 -13.85
C ALA A 254 -7.78 -12.61 -13.65
N PHE A 255 -6.84 -12.92 -14.53
CA PHE A 255 -5.48 -12.39 -14.44
C PHE A 255 -5.40 -10.98 -15.03
N THR A 256 -5.59 -9.98 -14.16
CA THR A 256 -5.60 -8.55 -14.50
C THR A 256 -4.72 -7.76 -13.53
N PRO A 257 -4.22 -6.56 -13.91
CA PRO A 257 -3.44 -5.70 -13.02
C PRO A 257 -4.12 -5.45 -11.68
N ARG A 258 -5.43 -5.14 -11.72
CA ARG A 258 -6.23 -4.85 -10.53
C ARG A 258 -6.34 -6.06 -9.62
N ASN A 259 -6.58 -7.26 -10.19
CA ASN A 259 -6.65 -8.47 -9.38
C ASN A 259 -5.29 -8.85 -8.78
N LEU A 260 -4.19 -8.60 -9.49
CA LEU A 260 -2.85 -8.73 -8.96
C LEU A 260 -2.61 -7.75 -7.80
N ALA A 261 -2.91 -6.46 -7.99
CA ALA A 261 -2.79 -5.44 -6.95
C ALA A 261 -3.64 -5.78 -5.71
N ASN A 262 -4.87 -6.23 -5.90
CA ASN A 262 -5.73 -6.72 -4.82
C ASN A 262 -5.09 -7.87 -4.03
N ALA A 263 -4.45 -8.81 -4.71
CA ALA A 263 -3.82 -9.97 -4.07
C ALA A 263 -2.56 -9.59 -3.27
N ILE A 264 -1.76 -8.64 -3.74
CA ILE A 264 -0.46 -8.31 -3.13
C ILE A 264 -0.52 -7.17 -2.11
N ALA A 265 -1.55 -6.31 -2.12
CA ALA A 265 -1.61 -5.12 -1.26
C ALA A 265 -1.47 -5.40 0.25
N GLY A 266 -1.98 -6.54 0.71
CA GLY A 266 -1.93 -6.95 2.11
C GLY A 266 -0.67 -7.73 2.49
N LEU A 267 0.17 -8.09 1.54
CA LEU A 267 1.44 -8.77 1.82
C LEU A 267 2.39 -7.78 2.54
N PRO A 268 3.32 -8.26 3.38
CA PRO A 268 3.46 -9.61 3.93
C PRO A 268 2.61 -9.81 5.20
N HIS A 269 1.67 -8.91 5.51
CA HIS A 269 0.96 -8.88 6.79
C HIS A 269 -0.23 -9.85 6.84
N ILE A 270 -0.95 -10.01 5.73
CA ILE A 270 -2.06 -10.95 5.56
C ILE A 270 -1.83 -11.78 4.29
N GLY A 271 -2.45 -12.96 4.20
CA GLY A 271 -2.32 -13.80 3.00
C GLY A 271 -3.05 -13.22 1.78
N TRP A 272 -2.66 -13.64 0.57
CA TRP A 272 -3.14 -13.03 -0.67
C TRP A 272 -4.66 -13.13 -0.84
N ARG A 273 -5.27 -14.23 -0.37
CA ARG A 273 -6.72 -14.44 -0.45
C ARG A 273 -7.50 -13.44 0.39
N GLN A 274 -7.00 -13.17 1.59
CA GLN A 274 -7.62 -12.21 2.50
C GLN A 274 -7.46 -10.79 1.97
N SER A 275 -6.26 -10.48 1.45
CA SER A 275 -5.99 -9.21 0.75
C SER A 275 -6.97 -9.03 -0.40
N PHE A 276 -7.04 -10.00 -1.30
CA PHE A 276 -7.90 -9.96 -2.48
C PHE A 276 -9.37 -9.70 -2.11
N ARG A 277 -9.92 -10.51 -1.19
CA ARG A 277 -11.33 -10.40 -0.77
C ARG A 277 -11.65 -9.06 -0.12
N SER A 278 -10.71 -8.51 0.66
CA SER A 278 -10.92 -7.22 1.33
C SER A 278 -10.86 -6.09 0.31
N CYS A 279 -9.85 -6.08 -0.55
CA CYS A 279 -9.65 -5.08 -1.59
C CYS A 279 -10.74 -5.09 -2.66
N ALA A 280 -11.25 -6.25 -3.05
CA ALA A 280 -12.24 -6.39 -4.12
C ALA A 280 -13.64 -5.87 -3.73
N ARG A 281 -13.93 -5.73 -2.44
CA ARG A 281 -15.20 -5.18 -1.93
C ARG A 281 -15.29 -3.67 -2.07
N VAL A 282 -14.14 -3.01 -2.13
CA VAL A 282 -14.06 -1.55 -2.17
C VAL A 282 -13.77 -1.12 -3.61
N PRO A 283 -14.55 -0.21 -4.20
CA PRO A 283 -14.24 0.34 -5.50
C PRO A 283 -12.82 0.93 -5.54
N CYS A 284 -12.16 0.82 -6.69
CA CYS A 284 -10.85 1.44 -6.92
C CYS A 284 -11.07 2.78 -7.63
N PRO A 285 -10.77 3.92 -6.97
CA PRO A 285 -10.95 5.24 -7.56
C PRO A 285 -9.90 5.55 -8.63
N VAL A 286 -8.83 4.75 -8.72
CA VAL A 286 -7.76 4.94 -9.71
C VAL A 286 -8.32 4.71 -11.12
N ALA A 287 -8.22 5.75 -11.94
CA ALA A 287 -8.56 5.68 -13.35
C ALA A 287 -7.66 4.67 -14.06
N VAL A 288 -8.24 3.93 -15.00
CA VAL A 288 -7.48 2.92 -15.75
C VAL A 288 -6.37 3.61 -16.56
N SER A 289 -5.15 3.09 -16.43
CA SER A 289 -3.98 3.54 -17.19
C SER A 289 -4.22 3.39 -18.68
N ILE A 290 -3.87 4.42 -19.45
CA ILE A 290 -3.98 4.40 -20.92
C ILE A 290 -3.19 3.23 -21.53
N HIS A 291 -2.05 2.85 -20.94
CA HIS A 291 -1.25 1.71 -21.41
C HIS A 291 -1.99 0.37 -21.22
N TYR A 292 -2.70 0.20 -20.11
CA TYR A 292 -3.53 -0.98 -19.92
C TYR A 292 -4.77 -0.95 -20.81
N GLU A 293 -5.31 0.23 -21.12
CA GLU A 293 -6.36 0.35 -22.14
C GLU A 293 -5.87 -0.03 -23.54
N VAL A 294 -4.67 0.36 -23.92
CA VAL A 294 -4.03 -0.07 -25.17
C VAL A 294 -3.88 -1.59 -25.19
N PHE A 295 -3.41 -2.21 -24.11
CA PHE A 295 -3.36 -3.67 -24.01
C PHE A 295 -4.74 -4.31 -24.22
N LYS A 296 -5.80 -3.78 -23.57
CA LYS A 296 -7.17 -4.27 -23.77
C LYS A 296 -7.63 -4.11 -25.22
N ALA A 297 -7.34 -2.98 -25.86
CA ALA A 297 -7.68 -2.72 -27.25
C ALA A 297 -6.96 -3.71 -28.18
N VAL A 298 -5.67 -3.98 -27.96
CA VAL A 298 -4.90 -4.99 -28.69
C VAL A 298 -5.53 -6.38 -28.56
N VAL A 299 -5.83 -6.81 -27.33
CA VAL A 299 -6.49 -8.11 -27.09
C VAL A 299 -7.86 -8.18 -27.76
N TYR A 300 -8.60 -7.07 -27.79
CA TYR A 300 -9.89 -6.98 -28.45
C TYR A 300 -9.77 -7.10 -29.97
N THR A 301 -8.88 -6.32 -30.59
CA THR A 301 -8.64 -6.32 -32.04
C THR A 301 -8.21 -7.70 -32.55
N LEU A 302 -7.39 -8.41 -31.79
CA LEU A 302 -6.94 -9.76 -32.17
C LEU A 302 -8.06 -10.82 -32.14
N ARG A 303 -9.27 -10.49 -31.68
CA ARG A 303 -10.44 -11.39 -31.77
C ARG A 303 -11.04 -11.44 -33.17
N PHE A 304 -10.80 -10.41 -33.99
CA PHE A 304 -11.32 -10.34 -35.37
C PHE A 304 -10.41 -11.03 -36.38
N GLY A 305 -9.22 -11.46 -35.94
CA GLY A 305 -8.33 -12.26 -36.77
C GLY A 305 -6.96 -12.43 -36.12
N THR A 306 -6.32 -13.56 -36.43
CA THR A 306 -4.92 -13.83 -36.11
C THR A 306 -4.09 -13.54 -37.36
N PRO A 307 -3.43 -12.36 -37.44
CA PRO A 307 -2.66 -12.03 -38.63
C PRO A 307 -1.49 -13.02 -38.81
N SER A 308 -1.23 -13.43 -40.05
CA SER A 308 -0.10 -14.32 -40.39
C SER A 308 1.18 -13.55 -40.71
N THR A 309 1.06 -12.28 -41.08
CA THR A 309 2.17 -11.40 -41.48
C THR A 309 2.06 -10.03 -40.82
N SER A 310 3.19 -9.32 -40.72
CA SER A 310 3.21 -7.93 -40.23
C SER A 310 2.26 -7.02 -41.04
N LYS A 311 2.25 -7.14 -42.37
CA LYS A 311 1.33 -6.36 -43.23
C LYS A 311 -0.14 -6.68 -42.96
N ALA A 312 -0.48 -7.95 -42.72
CA ALA A 312 -1.83 -8.35 -42.34
C ALA A 312 -2.21 -7.80 -40.95
N ALA A 313 -1.27 -7.79 -39.99
CA ALA A 313 -1.47 -7.19 -38.68
C ALA A 313 -1.73 -5.68 -38.80
N LEU A 314 -0.90 -4.95 -39.55
CA LEU A 314 -1.09 -3.53 -39.78
C LEU A 314 -2.47 -3.22 -40.38
N ARG A 315 -2.90 -3.98 -41.39
CA ARG A 315 -4.24 -3.85 -41.97
C ARG A 315 -5.35 -4.11 -40.95
N LEU A 316 -5.25 -5.20 -40.18
CA LEU A 316 -6.22 -5.54 -39.14
C LEU A 316 -6.35 -4.40 -38.13
N PHE A 317 -5.23 -3.96 -37.55
CA PHE A 317 -5.26 -2.88 -36.56
C PHE A 317 -5.74 -1.56 -37.15
N ARG A 318 -5.39 -1.22 -38.40
CA ARG A 318 -5.83 0.00 -39.06
C ARG A 318 -7.35 0.03 -39.25
N ASN A 319 -7.94 -1.11 -39.56
CA ASN A 319 -9.39 -1.23 -39.78
C ASN A 319 -10.17 -1.32 -38.46
N GLU A 320 -9.65 -2.05 -37.48
CA GLU A 320 -10.39 -2.36 -36.25
C GLU A 320 -10.24 -1.31 -35.15
N VAL A 321 -9.13 -0.58 -35.08
CA VAL A 321 -8.92 0.46 -34.04
C VAL A 321 -9.97 1.58 -34.12
N PRO A 322 -10.31 2.14 -35.30
CA PRO A 322 -11.40 3.11 -35.42
C PRO A 322 -12.76 2.55 -35.00
N ASN A 323 -12.98 1.24 -35.19
CA ASN A 323 -14.24 0.55 -34.88
C ASN A 323 -14.33 0.05 -33.43
N LEU A 324 -13.38 0.42 -32.56
CA LEU A 324 -13.44 0.08 -31.14
C LEU A 324 -14.75 0.59 -30.50
N PRO A 325 -15.38 -0.21 -29.61
CA PRO A 325 -16.60 0.17 -28.91
C PRO A 325 -16.53 1.53 -28.20
N ARG A 326 -17.67 2.21 -28.00
CA ARG A 326 -17.74 3.54 -27.36
C ARG A 326 -17.05 3.61 -25.98
N LYS A 327 -17.11 2.53 -25.18
CA LYS A 327 -16.38 2.43 -23.89
C LYS A 327 -14.85 2.53 -24.01
N HIS A 328 -14.32 2.42 -25.23
CA HIS A 328 -12.91 2.56 -25.58
C HIS A 328 -12.64 3.84 -26.38
N ALA A 329 -13.53 4.83 -26.37
CA ALA A 329 -13.38 6.08 -27.13
C ALA A 329 -12.07 6.81 -26.83
N ARG A 330 -11.65 6.84 -25.55
CA ARG A 330 -10.38 7.43 -25.12
C ARG A 330 -9.18 6.74 -25.76
N VAL A 331 -9.07 5.43 -25.63
CA VAL A 331 -7.96 4.65 -26.21
C VAL A 331 -8.00 4.67 -27.74
N ARG A 332 -9.19 4.71 -28.35
CA ARG A 332 -9.34 4.86 -29.81
C ARG A 332 -8.71 6.17 -30.29
N ALA A 333 -9.10 7.30 -29.71
CA ALA A 333 -8.52 8.60 -30.06
C ALA A 333 -7.01 8.61 -29.82
N TYR A 334 -6.58 8.05 -28.69
CA TYR A 334 -5.16 7.94 -28.35
C TYR A 334 -4.36 7.10 -29.35
N LEU A 335 -4.86 5.94 -29.77
CA LEU A 335 -4.20 5.09 -30.77
C LEU A 335 -4.17 5.75 -32.14
N SER A 336 -5.25 6.43 -32.57
CA SER A 336 -5.27 7.17 -33.83
C SER A 336 -4.22 8.29 -33.88
N GLN A 337 -4.09 9.05 -32.80
CA GLN A 337 -3.08 10.13 -32.69
C GLN A 337 -1.64 9.60 -32.63
N ASN A 338 -1.47 8.33 -32.26
CA ASN A 338 -0.16 7.70 -32.05
C ASN A 338 0.06 6.51 -32.98
N TRP A 339 -0.59 6.53 -34.15
CA TRP A 339 -0.58 5.40 -35.07
C TRP A 339 0.82 5.03 -35.55
N LEU A 340 1.70 6.01 -35.77
CA LEU A 340 3.09 5.76 -36.17
C LEU A 340 3.81 4.83 -35.18
N HIS A 341 3.73 5.14 -33.89
CA HIS A 341 4.31 4.31 -32.83
C HIS A 341 3.66 2.92 -32.77
N MET A 342 2.37 2.81 -33.07
CA MET A 342 1.66 1.53 -33.14
C MET A 342 2.16 0.69 -34.32
N LYS A 343 2.35 1.31 -35.49
CA LYS A 343 2.88 0.67 -36.70
C LYS A 343 4.28 0.11 -36.45
N GLU A 344 5.18 0.93 -35.91
CA GLU A 344 6.53 0.50 -35.52
C GLU A 344 6.51 -0.67 -34.54
N ALA A 345 5.67 -0.57 -33.49
CA ALA A 345 5.55 -1.61 -32.48
C ALA A 345 5.02 -2.93 -33.06
N ILE A 346 4.07 -2.90 -34.01
CA ILE A 346 3.58 -4.09 -34.72
C ILE A 346 4.72 -4.75 -35.50
N GLU A 347 5.46 -3.96 -36.29
CA GLU A 347 6.56 -4.46 -37.11
C GLU A 347 7.67 -5.07 -36.26
N GLU A 348 8.07 -4.38 -35.19
CA GLU A 348 9.07 -4.88 -34.24
C GLU A 348 8.60 -6.14 -33.50
N CYS A 349 7.33 -6.17 -33.09
CA CYS A 349 6.75 -7.36 -32.44
C CYS A 349 6.78 -8.57 -33.38
N TRP A 350 6.54 -8.39 -34.68
CA TRP A 350 6.56 -9.46 -35.67
C TRP A 350 7.98 -9.97 -35.98
N LYS A 351 8.98 -9.07 -36.02
CA LYS A 351 10.40 -9.44 -36.19
C LYS A 351 10.87 -10.41 -35.10
N SER A 352 10.33 -10.25 -33.89
CA SER A 352 10.77 -11.01 -32.72
C SER A 352 10.28 -12.46 -32.62
N ARG A 353 9.37 -12.90 -33.50
CA ARG A 353 8.78 -14.27 -33.50
C ARG A 353 8.34 -14.75 -32.11
N SER A 354 7.68 -13.88 -31.35
CA SER A 354 7.22 -14.20 -29.99
C SER A 354 6.08 -15.22 -29.98
N HIS A 355 5.94 -15.95 -28.86
CA HIS A 355 4.81 -16.85 -28.64
C HIS A 355 3.46 -16.12 -28.84
N PRO A 356 2.43 -16.73 -29.48
CA PRO A 356 1.17 -16.05 -29.78
C PRO A 356 0.48 -15.41 -28.55
N GLY A 357 0.51 -16.09 -27.41
CA GLY A 357 -0.03 -15.57 -26.15
C GLY A 357 0.76 -14.38 -25.55
N ALA A 358 2.03 -14.22 -25.92
CA ALA A 358 2.88 -13.10 -25.50
C ALA A 358 2.66 -11.86 -26.36
N PHE A 359 2.16 -12.05 -27.58
CA PHE A 359 2.02 -11.00 -28.59
C PHE A 359 1.27 -9.75 -28.06
N PRO A 360 0.11 -9.86 -27.39
CA PRO A 360 -0.61 -8.68 -26.90
C PRO A 360 0.18 -7.88 -25.86
N TYR A 361 0.91 -8.58 -25.00
CA TYR A 361 1.74 -7.97 -23.95
C TYR A 361 2.91 -7.23 -24.56
N ARG A 362 3.65 -7.93 -25.44
CA ARG A 362 4.83 -7.38 -26.11
C ARG A 362 4.47 -6.18 -26.99
N LEU A 363 3.38 -6.26 -27.74
CA LEU A 363 2.93 -5.14 -28.57
C LEU A 363 2.60 -3.91 -27.71
N ALA A 364 1.89 -4.08 -26.60
CA ALA A 364 1.61 -2.98 -25.68
C ALA A 364 2.88 -2.39 -25.05
N ALA A 365 3.86 -3.24 -24.69
CA ALA A 365 5.14 -2.80 -24.15
C ALA A 365 5.97 -2.02 -25.18
N LEU A 366 6.11 -2.55 -26.40
CA LEU A 366 6.85 -1.88 -27.48
C LEU A 366 6.20 -0.56 -27.86
N PHE A 367 4.87 -0.52 -27.92
CA PHE A 367 4.14 0.72 -28.16
C PHE A 367 4.43 1.75 -27.05
N ALA A 368 4.34 1.36 -25.77
CA ALA A 368 4.66 2.26 -24.65
C ALA A 368 6.11 2.77 -24.71
N LYS A 369 7.06 1.90 -25.07
CA LYS A 369 8.48 2.27 -25.24
C LYS A 369 8.73 3.20 -26.41
N SER A 370 8.08 2.97 -27.57
CA SER A 370 8.19 3.87 -28.73
C SER A 370 7.60 5.25 -28.39
N GLN A 371 6.47 5.29 -27.68
CA GLN A 371 5.82 6.53 -27.24
C GLN A 371 6.67 7.34 -26.26
N ALA A 372 7.43 6.68 -25.38
CA ALA A 372 8.30 7.35 -24.41
C ALA A 372 9.55 8.01 -25.03
N ARG A 373 9.87 7.73 -26.30
CA ARG A 373 11.01 8.34 -26.99
C ARG A 373 10.70 9.81 -27.35
N PRO A 374 11.67 10.73 -27.21
CA PRO A 374 11.49 12.10 -27.67
C PRO A 374 11.14 12.14 -29.16
N ARG A 375 10.07 12.87 -29.52
CA ARG A 375 9.66 13.03 -30.92
C ARG A 375 10.62 13.92 -31.68
N THR A 376 11.26 13.38 -32.70
CA THR A 376 12.04 14.16 -33.66
C THR A 376 11.13 15.01 -34.55
N ALA A 377 11.68 15.99 -35.26
CA ALA A 377 10.92 16.76 -36.24
C ALA A 377 10.34 15.87 -37.35
N LEU A 378 11.10 14.85 -37.78
CA LEU A 378 10.66 13.87 -38.77
C LEU A 378 9.44 13.08 -38.28
N ASP A 379 9.47 12.59 -37.04
CA ASP A 379 8.35 11.82 -36.46
C ASP A 379 7.05 12.62 -36.43
N ARG A 380 7.14 13.94 -36.19
CA ARG A 380 5.98 14.83 -36.19
C ARG A 380 5.36 14.94 -37.58
N VAL A 381 6.18 15.08 -38.61
CA VAL A 381 5.71 15.15 -40.01
C VAL A 381 5.08 13.81 -40.42
N LEU A 382 5.75 12.69 -40.14
CA LEU A 382 5.23 11.36 -40.45
C LEU A 382 3.92 11.06 -39.70
N ALA A 383 3.83 11.41 -38.42
CA ALA A 383 2.60 11.25 -37.65
C ALA A 383 1.45 12.09 -38.21
N ALA A 384 1.72 13.32 -38.68
CA ALA A 384 0.70 14.18 -39.30
C ALA A 384 0.20 13.60 -40.64
N ILE A 385 1.09 13.04 -41.46
CA ILE A 385 0.72 12.36 -42.72
C ILE A 385 -0.19 11.16 -42.43
N GLU A 386 0.21 10.29 -41.50
CA GLU A 386 -0.55 9.09 -41.14
C GLU A 386 -1.92 9.44 -40.52
N LEU A 387 -2.00 10.48 -39.69
CA LEU A 387 -3.27 10.92 -39.10
C LEU A 387 -4.28 11.37 -40.17
N ARG A 388 -3.84 12.16 -41.16
CA ARG A 388 -4.69 12.59 -42.28
C ARG A 388 -5.22 11.40 -43.08
N GLN A 389 -4.38 10.38 -43.30
CA GLN A 389 -4.81 9.16 -44.00
C GLN A 389 -5.85 8.36 -43.21
N ILE A 390 -5.78 8.36 -41.88
CA ILE A 390 -6.77 7.69 -41.04
C ILE A 390 -8.10 8.45 -41.07
N GLU A 391 -8.04 9.78 -41.02
CA GLU A 391 -9.22 10.63 -41.09
C GLU A 391 -9.93 10.54 -42.44
N SER A 392 -9.19 10.49 -43.55
CA SER A 392 -9.76 10.30 -44.89
C SER A 392 -10.33 8.90 -45.14
N SER A 393 -9.92 7.90 -44.34
CA SER A 393 -10.42 6.52 -44.42
C SER A 393 -11.68 6.29 -43.56
N LYS A 394 -12.17 7.29 -42.82
CA LYS A 394 -13.44 7.18 -42.09
C LYS A 394 -14.59 7.23 -43.11
N PRO A 395 -15.51 6.25 -43.13
CA PRO A 395 -16.72 6.40 -43.92
C PRO A 395 -17.47 7.63 -43.43
N SER A 396 -17.86 8.51 -44.36
CA SER A 396 -18.75 9.64 -44.09
C SER A 396 -19.98 9.12 -43.34
N GLN A 397 -20.15 9.56 -42.10
CA GLN A 397 -21.33 9.23 -41.30
C GLN A 397 -22.54 10.02 -41.78
#